data_AF-A0A257MXC7-F1
#
_entry.id   AF-A0A257MXC7-F1
#
_cell.length_a   1.000
_cell.length_b   1.000
_cell.length_c   1.000
_cell.angle_alpha   90.00
_cell.angle_beta   90.00
_cell.angle_gamma   90.00
#
_symmetry.space_group_name_H-M   'P 1'
#
loop_
_entity.id
_entity.type
_entity.pdbx_description
1 polymer ?
#
loop_
_entity_poly.entity_id
_entity_poly.type
_entity_poly.pdbx_seq_one_letter_code
_entity_poly.pdbx_strand_id
1 'polypeptide(L)' 'FTRVLASEEGIFAGVSSGGAVAAALRVSEEVENAVIVVIICDRGDRYLSTGIFPV' A
#
# COMPACT_ATOMS: atom_id res chain seq x y z
N PHE A 1 -1.08 -6.07 -1.15
CA PHE A 1 -1.77 -4.94 -0.48
C PHE A 1 -2.11 -3.79 -1.42
N THR A 2 -1.33 -3.51 -2.47
CA THR A 2 -1.60 -2.39 -3.40
C THR A 2 -3.05 -2.31 -3.90
N ARG A 3 -3.68 -3.44 -4.26
CA ARG A 3 -5.09 -3.46 -4.68
C ARG A 3 -6.05 -3.05 -3.55
N VAL A 4 -5.85 -3.62 -2.35
CA VAL A 4 -6.62 -3.33 -1.14
C VAL A 4 -6.54 -1.84 -0.79
N LEU A 5 -5.33 -1.29 -0.84
CA LEU A 5 -5.08 0.13 -0.58
C LEU A 5 -5.89 1.04 -1.54
N ALA A 6 -6.03 0.64 -2.80
CA ALA A 6 -6.85 1.38 -3.76
C ALA A 6 -8.35 1.19 -3.53
N SER A 7 -8.81 -0.04 -3.24
CA SER A 7 -10.24 -0.36 -3.14
C SER A 7 -10.88 0.01 -1.80
N GLU A 8 -10.13 -0.03 -0.71
CA GLU A 8 -10.65 0.19 0.65
C GLU A 8 -10.31 1.60 1.16
N GLU A 9 -9.10 2.10 0.89
CA GLU A 9 -8.63 3.40 1.38
C GLU A 9 -8.68 4.52 0.32
N GLY A 10 -8.97 4.18 -0.93
CA GLY A 10 -8.95 5.14 -2.05
C GLY A 10 -7.56 5.67 -2.42
N ILE A 11 -6.49 5.02 -1.92
CA ILE A 11 -5.10 5.41 -2.19
C ILE A 11 -4.57 4.57 -3.34
N PHE A 12 -4.64 5.11 -4.55
CA PHE A 12 -4.14 4.47 -5.76
C PHE A 12 -2.61 4.63 -5.92
N ALA A 13 -1.85 3.61 -5.50
CA ALA A 13 -0.39 3.64 -5.41
C ALA A 13 0.30 2.45 -6.11
N GLY A 14 1.62 2.51 -6.26
CA GLY A 14 2.42 1.42 -6.80
C GLY A 14 2.59 0.20 -5.89
N VAL A 15 3.34 -0.79 -6.39
CA VAL A 15 3.56 -2.08 -5.72
C VAL A 15 4.39 -1.93 -4.45
N SER A 16 5.45 -1.13 -4.49
CA SER A 16 6.34 -0.89 -3.35
C SER A 16 5.58 -0.24 -2.19
N SER A 17 4.70 0.72 -2.47
CA SER A 17 3.81 1.37 -1.49
C SER A 17 2.91 0.35 -0.79
N GLY A 18 2.29 -0.57 -1.54
CA GLY A 18 1.50 -1.64 -0.94
C GLY A 18 2.36 -2.63 -0.13
N GLY A 19 3.60 -2.89 -0.56
CA GLY A 19 4.55 -3.67 0.22
C GLY A 19 4.89 -3.01 1.55
N ALA A 20 5.12 -1.70 1.54
CA ALA A 20 5.44 -0.91 2.72
C ALA A 20 4.27 -0.89 3.72
N VAL A 21 3.04 -0.71 3.25
CA VAL A 21 1.84 -0.77 4.11
C VAL A 21 1.64 -2.19 4.68
N ALA A 22 1.84 -3.23 3.87
CA ALA A 22 1.76 -4.60 4.38
C ALA A 22 2.78 -4.89 5.48
N ALA A 23 4.01 -4.40 5.34
CA ALA A 23 5.02 -4.53 6.39
C ALA A 23 4.65 -3.72 7.64
N ALA A 24 4.16 -2.49 7.46
CA ALA A 24 3.73 -1.63 8.56
C ALA A 24 2.59 -2.24 9.38
N LEU A 25 1.62 -2.91 8.74
CA LEU A 25 0.54 -3.62 9.43
C LEU A 25 1.06 -4.77 10.29
N ARG A 26 2.04 -5.54 9.80
CA ARG A 26 2.70 -6.58 10.61
C ARG A 26 3.44 -5.99 11.80
N VAL A 27 4.20 -4.90 11.59
CA VAL A 27 4.89 -4.20 12.68
C VAL A 27 3.89 -3.65 13.70
N SER A 28 2.70 -3.23 13.28
CA SER A 28 1.67 -2.72 14.18
C SER A 28 1.14 -3.77 15.17
N GLU A 29 1.27 -5.06 14.85
CA GLU A 29 0.90 -6.16 15.75
C GLU A 29 1.92 -6.36 16.89
N GLU A 30 3.13 -5.82 16.76
CA GLU A 30 4.24 -5.99 17.71
C GLU A 30 4.41 -4.82 18.69
N VAL A 31 3.63 -3.75 18.52
CA VAL A 31 3.76 -2.50 19.29
C VAL A 31 2.43 -2.06 19.89
N GLU A 32 2.49 -1.36 21.02
CA GLU A 32 1.32 -0.77 21.68
C GLU A 32 1.50 0.76 21.77
N ASN A 33 0.42 1.52 21.53
CA ASN A 33 0.43 3.00 21.59
C ASN A 33 1.49 3.68 20.70
N ALA A 34 1.79 3.10 19.53
CA ALA A 34 2.78 3.63 18.59
C ALA A 34 2.12 4.34 17.39
N VAL A 35 2.85 5.29 16.79
CA VAL A 35 2.50 5.92 15.51
C VAL A 35 3.45 5.40 14.44
N ILE A 36 2.91 4.74 13.41
CA ILE A 36 3.69 4.19 12.30
C ILE A 36 3.47 5.06 11.07
N VAL A 37 4.57 5.48 10.44
CA VAL A 37 4.56 6.28 9.21
C VAL A 37 5.11 5.45 8.05
N VAL A 38 4.41 5.50 6.91
CA VAL A 38 4.77 4.75 5.71
C VAL A 38 4.89 5.71 4.52
N ILE A 39 5.93 5.52 3.70
CA ILE A 39 6.09 6.28 2.46
C ILE A 39 5.32 5.60 1.32
N ILE A 40 4.50 6.40 0.64
CA ILE A 40 3.87 6.03 -0.62
C ILE A 40 4.75 6.58 -1.74
N CYS A 41 5.46 5.70 -2.43
CA CYS A 41 6.56 6.06 -3.34
C CYS A 41 6.07 6.71 -4.65
N ASP A 42 4.92 6.28 -5.14
CA ASP A 42 4.30 6.77 -6.38
C ASP A 42 2.80 6.43 -6.44
N ARG A 43 2.15 7.01 -7.45
CA ARG A 43 0.77 6.68 -7.84
C ARG A 43 0.71 5.39 -8.66
N GLY A 44 -0.45 4.76 -8.65
CA GLY A 44 -0.70 3.48 -9.34
C GLY A 44 -0.82 3.55 -10.87
N ASP A 45 -0.93 4.74 -11.47
CA ASP A 45 -1.24 4.90 -12.91
C ASP A 45 -0.19 4.25 -13.83
N ARG A 46 1.08 4.27 -13.42
CA ARG A 46 2.18 3.63 -14.15
C ARG A 46 2.08 2.10 -14.20
N TYR A 47 1.21 1.51 -13.39
CA TYR A 47 1.05 0.06 -13.24
C TYR A 47 -0.21 -0.48 -13.91
N LEU A 48 -0.99 0.35 -14.62
CA LEU A 48 -2.19 -0.13 -15.34
C LEU A 48 -1.85 -1.12 -16.46
N SER A 49 -0.71 -0.95 -17.13
CA SER A 49 -0.27 -1.83 -18.22
C SER A 49 0.41 -3.12 -17.76
N THR A 50 0.64 -3.29 -16.45
CA THR A 50 1.39 -4.44 -15.91
C THR A 50 0.49 -5.60 -15.47
N GLY A 51 -0.83 -5.46 -15.59
CA GLY A 51 -1.82 -6.45 -15.12
C GLY A 51 -1.98 -6.48 -13.58
N ILE A 52 -1.38 -5.53 -12.87
CA ILE A 52 -1.48 -5.46 -11.42
C ILE A 52 -2.85 -4.96 -10.99
N PHE A 53 -3.50 -4.07 -11.73
CA PHE A 53 -4.87 -3.67 -11.46
C PHE A 53 -5.83 -4.37 -12.42
N PRO A 54 -7.03 -4.77 -11.96
CA PRO A 54 -8.08 -5.19 -12.88
C PRO A 54 -8.46 -4.00 -13.76
N VAL A 55 -8.61 -4.26 -15.05
CA VAL A 55 -9.18 -3.32 -16.03
C VAL A 55 -10.70 -3.43 -16.07
#